data_AF-A0A965X356-F1
#
_entry.id   AF-A0A965X356-F1
#
_cell.length_a   1.000
_cell.length_b   1.000
_cell.length_c   1.000
_cell.angle_alpha   90.00
_cell.angle_beta   90.00
_cell.angle_gamma   90.00
#
_symmetry.space_group_name_H-M   'P 1'
#
loop_
_entity.id
_entity.type
_entity.pdbx_description
1 polymer ?
#
loop_
_entity_poly.entity_id
_entity_poly.type
_entity_poly.pdbx_seq_one_letter_code
_entity_poly.pdbx_strand_id
1 'polypeptide(L)'
;MFTKVSNALKSSNSSIQADETAKTIFRKLQGKRASAKLTDEEKAALEAEGKEVNQISASQMGYDERVDNFEKLISLLQSIPDYNPNEEELKIETLQALLADLKVKNSEVMKTYFVLESARGVRNDLLYKPLTGVVDISSDVKSYIKSVFGATSTQYKLVSKLRFAKI
;
A
#
# COMPACT_ATOMS: atom_id res chain seq x y z
N MET A 1 -18.50 -12.38 -1.44
CA MET A 1 -18.65 -11.87 -0.05
C MET A 1 -19.53 -10.62 0.02
N PHE A 2 -19.11 -9.43 -0.43
CA PHE A 2 -19.88 -8.18 -0.27
C PHE A 2 -21.32 -8.22 -0.82
N THR A 3 -21.54 -8.84 -1.99
CA THR A 3 -22.88 -9.03 -2.54
C THR A 3 -23.76 -9.90 -1.64
N LYS A 4 -23.18 -10.96 -1.03
CA LYS A 4 -23.90 -11.83 -0.11
C LYS A 4 -24.27 -11.09 1.18
N VAL A 5 -23.32 -10.37 1.78
CA VAL A 5 -23.55 -9.54 2.98
C VAL A 5 -24.61 -8.47 2.72
N SER A 6 -24.57 -7.80 1.57
CA SER A 6 -25.56 -6.79 1.17
C SER A 6 -26.97 -7.36 1.05
N ASN A 7 -27.12 -8.58 0.51
CA ASN A 7 -28.43 -9.22 0.39
C ASN A 7 -28.93 -9.76 1.75
N ALA A 8 -28.04 -10.32 2.58
CA ALA A 8 -28.37 -10.73 3.94
C ALA A 8 -28.84 -9.54 4.80
N LEU A 9 -28.19 -8.38 4.63
CA LEU A 9 -28.57 -7.14 5.29
C LEU A 9 -29.99 -6.70 4.89
N LYS A 10 -30.28 -6.69 3.59
CA LYS A 10 -31.62 -6.32 3.09
C LYS A 10 -32.71 -7.28 3.55
N SER A 11 -32.39 -8.56 3.77
CA SER A 11 -33.34 -9.51 4.34
C SER A 11 -33.56 -9.33 5.85
N SER A 12 -32.63 -8.69 6.56
CA SER A 12 -32.68 -8.49 8.02
C SER A 12 -33.47 -7.25 8.46
N ASN A 13 -34.54 -6.88 7.73
CA ASN A 13 -35.41 -5.72 8.05
C ASN A 13 -34.62 -4.44 8.41
N SER A 14 -33.47 -4.22 7.74
CA SER A 14 -32.59 -3.08 7.97
C SER A 14 -33.26 -1.77 7.55
N SER A 15 -32.85 -0.66 8.18
CA SER A 15 -33.31 0.66 7.75
C SER A 15 -32.66 1.07 6.42
N ILE A 16 -33.35 1.92 5.65
CA ILE A 16 -32.82 2.48 4.39
C ILE A 16 -31.47 3.17 4.63
N GLN A 17 -31.33 3.87 5.76
CA GLN A 17 -30.09 4.53 6.14
C GLN A 17 -28.95 3.54 6.42
N ALA A 18 -29.23 2.41 7.06
CA ALA A 18 -28.24 1.36 7.28
C ALA A 18 -27.77 0.75 5.94
N ASP A 19 -28.70 0.50 5.01
CA ASP A 19 -28.39 -0.01 3.67
C ASP A 19 -27.52 0.97 2.86
N GLU A 20 -27.80 2.28 2.93
CA GLU A 20 -26.99 3.30 2.26
C GLU A 20 -25.60 3.44 2.87
N THR A 21 -25.51 3.32 4.19
CA THR A 21 -24.23 3.30 4.92
C THR A 21 -23.41 2.08 4.49
N ALA A 22 -24.02 0.89 4.47
CA ALA A 22 -23.38 -0.34 4.02
C ALA A 22 -22.91 -0.23 2.56
N LYS A 23 -23.74 0.30 1.64
CA LYS A 23 -23.35 0.55 0.25
C LYS A 23 -22.12 1.45 0.15
N THR A 24 -22.04 2.49 0.98
CA THR A 24 -20.90 3.41 1.01
C THR A 24 -19.63 2.70 1.48
N ILE A 25 -19.73 1.85 2.51
CA ILE A 25 -18.62 1.02 2.98
C ILE A 25 -18.18 0.01 1.91
N PHE A 26 -19.12 -0.65 1.22
CA PHE A 26 -18.82 -1.59 0.14
C PHE A 26 -18.09 -0.92 -1.02
N ARG A 27 -18.47 0.31 -1.39
CA ARG A 27 -17.76 1.09 -2.42
C ARG A 27 -16.30 1.31 -2.02
N LYS A 28 -16.05 1.71 -0.77
CA LYS A 28 -14.68 1.88 -0.24
C LYS A 28 -13.89 0.58 -0.27
N LEU A 29 -14.48 -0.53 0.18
CA LEU A 29 -13.85 -1.87 0.17
C LEU A 29 -13.58 -2.44 -1.23
N GLN A 30 -14.27 -1.93 -2.26
CA GLN A 30 -14.06 -2.28 -3.66
C GLN A 30 -13.24 -1.25 -4.45
N GLY A 31 -12.82 -0.13 -3.83
CA GLY A 31 -12.13 0.95 -4.53
C GLY A 31 -13.00 1.70 -5.55
N LYS A 32 -14.33 1.66 -5.38
CA LYS A 32 -15.29 2.34 -6.26
C LYS A 32 -15.68 3.71 -5.71
N ARG A 33 -15.90 4.67 -6.61
CA ARG A 33 -16.43 5.99 -6.28
C ARG A 33 -17.96 5.95 -6.14
N ALA A 34 -18.49 6.93 -5.41
CA ALA A 34 -19.93 7.18 -5.38
C ALA A 34 -20.41 7.86 -6.68
N SER A 35 -19.63 8.82 -7.19
CA SER A 35 -19.88 9.53 -8.45
C SER A 35 -18.89 9.13 -9.55
N ALA A 36 -19.33 9.25 -10.80
CA ALA A 36 -18.48 9.04 -11.97
C ALA A 36 -17.35 10.07 -12.01
N LYS A 37 -16.22 9.69 -12.62
CA LYS A 37 -15.13 10.63 -12.87
C LYS A 37 -15.54 11.54 -14.03
N LEU A 38 -15.74 12.82 -13.74
CA LEU A 38 -15.90 13.88 -14.74
C LEU A 38 -14.77 13.81 -15.78
N THR A 39 -15.14 13.95 -17.05
CA THR A 39 -14.18 14.11 -18.16
C THR A 39 -13.52 15.48 -18.09
N ASP A 40 -12.44 15.66 -18.84
CA ASP A 40 -11.72 16.93 -18.85
C ASP A 40 -12.56 18.04 -19.52
N GLU A 41 -13.45 17.68 -20.45
CA GLU A 41 -14.43 18.58 -21.08
C GLU A 41 -15.51 19.04 -20.10
N GLU A 42 -16.04 18.12 -19.28
CA GLU A 42 -17.04 18.44 -18.26
C GLU A 42 -16.44 19.31 -17.14
N LYS A 43 -15.16 19.13 -16.82
CA LYS A 43 -14.45 20.00 -15.87
C LYS A 43 -14.29 21.41 -16.41
N ALA A 44 -13.84 21.54 -17.67
CA ALA A 44 -13.67 22.84 -18.31
C ALA A 44 -15.00 23.61 -18.42
N ALA A 45 -16.11 22.91 -18.68
CA ALA A 45 -17.44 23.51 -18.70
C ALA A 45 -17.87 24.03 -17.31
N LEU A 46 -17.63 23.26 -16.24
CA LEU A 46 -17.97 23.67 -14.87
C LEU A 46 -17.07 24.80 -14.35
N GLU A 47 -15.79 24.81 -14.72
CA GLU A 47 -14.88 25.92 -14.42
C GLU A 47 -15.30 27.20 -15.14
N ALA A 48 -15.77 27.10 -16.40
CA ALA A 48 -16.32 28.23 -17.14
C ALA A 48 -17.63 28.79 -16.54
N GLU A 49 -18.41 27.96 -15.84
CA GLU A 49 -19.57 28.37 -15.04
C GLU A 49 -19.18 28.96 -13.67
N GLY A 50 -17.89 29.06 -13.35
CA GLY A 50 -17.39 29.57 -12.06
C GLY A 50 -17.54 28.59 -10.90
N LYS A 51 -17.81 27.31 -11.16
CA LYS A 51 -17.87 26.25 -10.15
C LYS A 51 -16.49 25.60 -10.03
N GLU A 52 -15.91 25.64 -8.84
CA GLU A 52 -14.63 24.98 -8.58
C GLU A 52 -14.81 23.44 -8.60
N VAL A 53 -14.08 22.76 -9.51
CA VAL A 53 -14.15 21.30 -9.63
C VAL A 53 -12.95 20.66 -8.95
N ASN A 54 -13.07 20.37 -7.66
CA ASN A 54 -12.05 19.60 -6.94
C ASN A 54 -12.32 18.09 -7.06
N GLN A 55 -11.52 17.39 -7.85
CA GLN A 55 -11.64 15.94 -8.07
C GLN A 55 -10.38 15.18 -7.62
N ILE A 56 -10.19 15.05 -6.31
CA ILE A 56 -9.12 14.23 -5.72
C ILE A 56 -9.39 12.72 -5.81
N SER A 57 -8.35 11.92 -5.57
CA SER A 57 -8.49 10.47 -5.36
C SER A 57 -9.41 10.19 -4.18
N ALA A 58 -10.35 9.26 -4.36
CA ALA A 58 -11.25 8.77 -3.30
C ALA A 58 -11.01 7.29 -2.98
N SER A 59 -9.92 6.71 -3.50
CA SER A 59 -9.58 5.31 -3.28
C SER A 59 -9.09 5.10 -1.85
N GLN A 60 -9.67 4.12 -1.16
CA GLN A 60 -9.25 3.68 0.18
C GLN A 60 -8.81 2.20 0.13
N MET A 61 -7.85 1.92 -0.74
CA MET A 61 -7.38 0.56 -1.06
C MET A 61 -6.12 0.14 -0.30
N GLY A 62 -5.55 1.00 0.55
CA GLY A 62 -4.49 0.62 1.46
C GLY A 62 -4.93 -0.51 2.39
N TYR A 63 -4.01 -1.40 2.76
CA TYR A 63 -4.36 -2.56 3.60
C TYR A 63 -4.95 -2.15 4.95
N ASP A 64 -4.44 -1.07 5.55
CA ASP A 64 -4.98 -0.52 6.80
C ASP A 64 -6.38 0.07 6.59
N GLU A 65 -6.57 0.85 5.52
CA GLU A 65 -7.88 1.43 5.18
C GLU A 65 -8.93 0.35 4.90
N ARG A 66 -8.52 -0.77 4.28
CA ARG A 66 -9.41 -1.91 4.03
C ARG A 66 -9.80 -2.62 5.31
N VAL A 67 -8.86 -2.80 6.24
CA VAL A 67 -9.13 -3.34 7.58
C VAL A 67 -10.10 -2.43 8.34
N ASP A 68 -9.84 -1.12 8.35
CA ASP A 68 -10.70 -0.13 9.03
C ASP A 68 -12.12 -0.09 8.45
N ASN A 69 -12.23 -0.13 7.12
CA ASN A 69 -13.54 -0.14 6.46
C ASN A 69 -14.28 -1.46 6.71
N PHE A 70 -13.56 -2.59 6.84
CA PHE A 70 -14.17 -3.87 7.16
C PHE A 70 -14.63 -3.93 8.63
N GLU A 71 -13.87 -3.35 9.55
CA GLU A 71 -14.28 -3.16 10.95
C GLU A 71 -15.55 -2.31 11.06
N LYS A 72 -15.62 -1.18 10.33
CA LYS A 72 -16.83 -0.34 10.26
C LYS A 72 -18.03 -1.11 9.72
N LEU A 73 -17.83 -1.99 8.73
CA LEU A 73 -18.90 -2.85 8.23
C LEU A 73 -19.41 -3.78 9.34
N ILE A 74 -18.51 -4.45 10.07
CA ILE A 74 -18.89 -5.37 11.14
C ILE A 74 -19.65 -4.63 12.24
N SER A 75 -19.19 -3.44 12.66
CA SER A 75 -19.89 -2.61 13.64
C SER A 75 -21.29 -2.19 13.18
N LEU A 76 -21.46 -1.88 11.89
CA LEU A 76 -22.77 -1.60 11.31
C LEU A 76 -23.68 -2.83 11.38
N LEU A 77 -23.19 -4.02 11.03
CA LEU A 77 -23.95 -5.27 11.08
C LEU A 77 -24.36 -5.61 12.52
N GLN A 78 -23.46 -5.42 13.49
CA GLN A 78 -23.75 -5.62 14.92
C GLN A 78 -24.80 -4.67 15.47
N SER A 79 -24.94 -3.47 14.88
CA SER A 79 -25.95 -2.50 15.32
C SER A 79 -27.37 -2.86 14.91
N ILE A 80 -27.55 -3.90 14.07
CA ILE A 80 -28.83 -4.33 13.51
C ILE A 80 -29.25 -5.62 14.21
N PRO A 81 -30.21 -5.60 15.14
CA PRO A 81 -30.59 -6.77 15.93
C PRO A 81 -31.07 -7.96 15.09
N ASP A 82 -31.71 -7.67 13.96
CA ASP A 82 -32.29 -8.68 13.07
C ASP A 82 -31.25 -9.29 12.10
N TYR A 83 -29.99 -8.84 12.11
CA TYR A 83 -28.93 -9.40 11.28
C TYR A 83 -28.45 -10.75 11.85
N ASN A 84 -29.18 -11.81 11.52
CA ASN A 84 -28.92 -13.17 11.97
C ASN A 84 -28.88 -14.18 10.80
N PRO A 85 -27.83 -14.15 9.96
CA PRO A 85 -27.72 -15.05 8.81
C PRO A 85 -27.45 -16.50 9.25
N ASN A 86 -27.98 -17.46 8.48
CA ASN A 86 -27.76 -18.90 8.71
C ASN A 86 -26.40 -19.37 8.18
N GLU A 87 -25.90 -18.72 7.13
CA GLU A 87 -24.65 -19.06 6.47
C GLU A 87 -23.45 -18.66 7.33
N GLU A 88 -22.60 -19.64 7.64
CA GLU A 88 -21.44 -19.45 8.52
C GLU A 88 -20.51 -18.30 8.07
N GLU A 89 -20.32 -18.15 6.76
CA GLU A 89 -19.47 -17.10 6.17
C GLU A 89 -19.99 -15.66 6.37
N LEU A 90 -21.27 -15.50 6.74
CA LEU A 90 -21.93 -14.20 6.94
C LEU A 90 -22.13 -13.86 8.41
N LYS A 91 -21.94 -14.83 9.32
CA LYS A 91 -22.07 -14.61 10.76
C LYS A 91 -21.05 -13.60 11.25
N ILE A 92 -21.47 -12.76 12.20
CA ILE A 92 -20.63 -11.73 12.81
C ILE A 92 -19.34 -12.33 13.38
N GLU A 93 -19.41 -13.48 14.04
CA GLU A 93 -18.26 -14.18 14.62
C GLU A 93 -17.20 -14.53 13.55
N THR A 94 -17.63 -15.09 12.42
CA THR A 94 -16.74 -15.43 11.29
C THR A 94 -16.12 -14.18 10.67
N LEU A 95 -16.90 -13.10 10.51
CA LEU A 95 -16.40 -11.83 10.00
C LEU A 95 -15.37 -11.20 10.95
N GLN A 96 -15.59 -11.28 12.26
CA GLN A 96 -14.64 -10.82 13.28
C GLN A 96 -13.37 -11.65 13.30
N ALA A 97 -13.46 -12.97 13.16
CA ALA A 97 -12.29 -13.85 13.06
C ALA A 97 -11.45 -13.49 11.82
N LEU A 98 -12.10 -13.22 10.68
CA LEU A 98 -11.41 -12.75 9.47
C LEU A 98 -10.75 -11.38 9.70
N LEU A 99 -11.43 -10.43 10.36
CA LEU A 99 -10.85 -9.13 10.69
C LEU A 99 -9.60 -9.27 11.57
N ALA A 100 -9.64 -10.13 12.58
CA ALA A 100 -8.50 -10.40 13.46
C ALA A 100 -7.31 -10.99 12.68
N ASP A 101 -7.55 -11.98 11.82
CA ASP A 101 -6.53 -12.57 10.94
C ASP A 101 -5.90 -11.52 10.00
N LEU A 102 -6.71 -10.64 9.39
CA LEU A 102 -6.20 -9.55 8.56
C LEU A 102 -5.33 -8.56 9.34
N LYS A 103 -5.73 -8.19 10.57
CA LYS A 103 -4.93 -7.31 11.45
C LYS A 103 -3.58 -7.94 11.79
N VAL A 104 -3.56 -9.24 12.09
CA VAL A 104 -2.32 -9.98 12.36
C VAL A 104 -1.40 -9.97 11.14
N LYS A 105 -1.91 -10.33 9.96
CA LYS A 105 -1.11 -10.38 8.73
C LYS A 105 -0.55 -9.01 8.34
N ASN A 106 -1.33 -7.93 8.45
CA ASN A 106 -0.82 -6.58 8.21
C ASN A 106 0.34 -6.23 9.16
N SER A 107 0.22 -6.59 10.45
CA SER A 107 1.29 -6.37 11.43
C SER A 107 2.56 -7.15 11.09
N GLU A 108 2.44 -8.40 10.63
CA GLU A 108 3.58 -9.23 10.21
C GLU A 108 4.31 -8.64 8.98
N VAL A 109 3.55 -8.14 8.00
CA VAL A 109 4.13 -7.45 6.84
C VAL A 109 4.89 -6.20 7.29
N MET A 110 4.33 -5.39 8.19
CA MET A 110 5.05 -4.20 8.70
C MET A 110 6.35 -4.58 9.41
N LYS A 111 6.34 -5.63 10.25
CA LYS A 111 7.53 -6.11 10.95
C LYS A 111 8.62 -6.55 9.96
N THR A 112 8.26 -7.36 8.98
CA THR A 112 9.21 -7.84 7.96
C THR A 112 9.73 -6.72 7.07
N TYR A 113 8.89 -5.75 6.73
CA TYR A 113 9.29 -4.55 5.98
C TYR A 113 10.34 -3.73 6.73
N PHE A 114 10.15 -3.51 8.03
CA PHE A 114 11.13 -2.79 8.85
C PHE A 114 12.50 -3.48 8.86
N VAL A 115 12.52 -4.81 9.03
CA VAL A 115 13.76 -5.60 8.99
C VAL A 115 14.45 -5.47 7.62
N LEU A 116 13.68 -5.53 6.54
CA LEU A 116 14.20 -5.40 5.18
C LEU A 116 14.80 -4.01 4.93
N GLU A 117 14.11 -2.94 5.32
CA GLU A 117 14.60 -1.56 5.16
C GLU A 117 15.86 -1.31 6.01
N SER A 118 15.91 -1.81 7.24
CA SER A 118 17.11 -1.75 8.06
C SER A 118 18.30 -2.46 7.39
N ALA A 119 18.09 -3.68 6.88
CA ALA A 119 19.12 -4.43 6.17
C ALA A 119 19.59 -3.73 4.89
N ARG A 120 18.67 -3.11 4.14
CA ARG A 120 18.97 -2.28 2.97
C ARG A 120 19.81 -1.06 3.34
N GLY A 121 19.49 -0.41 4.46
CA GLY A 121 20.27 0.69 5.03
C GLY A 121 21.71 0.27 5.31
N VAL A 122 21.91 -0.80 6.08
CA VAL A 122 23.25 -1.34 6.40
C VAL A 122 24.04 -1.68 5.12
N ARG A 123 23.39 -2.32 4.14
CA ARG A 123 24.02 -2.63 2.86
C ARG A 123 24.42 -1.36 2.11
N ASN A 124 23.55 -0.36 2.05
CA ASN A 124 23.84 0.88 1.35
C ASN A 124 24.98 1.65 2.02
N ASP A 125 25.06 1.64 3.35
CA ASP A 125 26.20 2.22 4.08
C ASP A 125 27.50 1.49 3.73
N LEU A 126 27.50 0.16 3.74
CA LEU A 126 28.69 -0.63 3.40
C LEU A 126 29.16 -0.38 1.96
N LEU A 127 28.24 -0.26 1.01
CA LEU A 127 28.57 -0.16 -0.41
C LEU A 127 28.84 1.28 -0.87
N TYR A 128 28.07 2.25 -0.39
CA TYR A 128 27.95 3.58 -1.00
C TYR A 128 28.28 4.75 -0.09
N LYS A 129 28.60 4.52 1.19
CA LYS A 129 28.97 5.59 2.11
C LYS A 129 30.20 6.35 1.59
N PRO A 130 30.18 7.69 1.60
CA PRO A 130 31.33 8.49 1.18
C PRO A 130 32.61 8.07 1.91
N LEU A 131 33.71 7.97 1.17
CA LEU A 131 35.08 7.65 1.63
C LEU A 131 35.31 6.24 2.21
N THR A 132 34.26 5.61 2.76
CA THR A 132 34.38 4.35 3.52
C THR A 132 33.62 3.20 2.87
N GLY A 133 32.74 3.48 1.93
CA GLY A 133 32.01 2.47 1.16
C GLY A 133 32.89 1.80 0.12
N VAL A 134 32.52 0.58 -0.25
CA VAL A 134 33.27 -0.24 -1.24
C VAL A 134 33.49 0.50 -2.56
N VAL A 135 32.51 1.27 -3.04
CA VAL A 135 32.64 2.01 -4.31
C VAL A 135 33.79 3.01 -4.24
N ASP A 136 33.82 3.86 -3.22
CA ASP A 136 34.83 4.92 -3.08
C ASP A 136 36.22 4.30 -2.78
N ILE A 137 36.31 3.35 -1.85
CA ILE A 137 37.56 2.62 -1.54
C ILE A 137 38.13 1.96 -2.80
N SER A 138 37.28 1.34 -3.63
CA SER A 138 37.75 0.70 -4.86
C SER A 138 38.34 1.71 -5.86
N SER A 139 37.80 2.93 -5.89
CA SER A 139 38.30 4.02 -6.73
C SER A 139 39.66 4.51 -6.23
N ASP A 140 39.82 4.65 -4.90
CA ASP A 140 41.07 5.08 -4.28
C ASP A 140 42.17 4.05 -4.48
N VAL A 141 41.88 2.77 -4.27
CA VAL A 141 42.83 1.66 -4.51
C VAL A 141 43.28 1.63 -5.96
N LYS A 142 42.36 1.78 -6.93
CA LYS A 142 42.72 1.84 -8.35
C LYS A 142 43.61 3.04 -8.64
N SER A 143 43.31 4.20 -8.07
CA SER A 143 44.09 5.43 -8.26
C SER A 143 45.50 5.27 -7.70
N TYR A 144 45.64 4.65 -6.53
CA TYR A 144 46.93 4.36 -5.91
C TYR A 144 47.77 3.36 -6.73
N ILE A 145 47.17 2.25 -7.17
CA ILE A 145 47.87 1.28 -8.04
C ILE A 145 48.33 1.97 -9.34
N LYS A 146 47.49 2.86 -9.89
CA LYS A 146 47.85 3.66 -11.07
C LYS A 146 49.02 4.60 -10.80
N SER A 147 49.09 5.23 -9.64
CA SER A 147 50.20 6.14 -9.30
C SER A 147 51.51 5.40 -9.06
N VAL A 148 51.48 4.19 -8.49
CA VAL A 148 52.68 3.40 -8.21
C VAL A 148 53.24 2.72 -9.46
N PHE A 149 52.38 2.06 -10.24
CA PHE A 149 52.83 1.22 -11.37
C PHE A 149 52.65 1.89 -12.75
N GLY A 150 51.92 3.00 -12.82
CA GLY A 150 51.57 3.66 -14.08
C GLY A 150 50.37 3.04 -14.79
N ALA A 151 49.75 3.82 -15.67
CA ALA A 151 48.49 3.49 -16.34
C ALA A 151 48.58 2.32 -17.35
N THR A 152 49.78 2.01 -17.85
CA THR A 152 50.00 0.94 -18.85
C THR A 152 50.40 -0.40 -18.25
N SER A 153 50.63 -0.44 -16.93
CA SER A 153 51.07 -1.63 -16.19
C SER A 153 50.04 -2.77 -16.22
N THR A 154 50.55 -4.00 -16.12
CA THR A 154 49.70 -5.20 -16.02
C THR A 154 48.85 -5.17 -14.74
N GLN A 155 49.43 -4.71 -13.63
CA GLN A 155 48.78 -4.59 -12.32
C GLN A 155 47.54 -3.68 -12.40
N TYR A 156 47.70 -2.46 -12.94
CA TYR A 156 46.58 -1.52 -13.07
C TYR A 156 45.50 -2.05 -14.02
N LYS A 157 45.88 -2.65 -15.15
CA LYS A 157 44.94 -3.22 -16.13
C LYS A 157 44.08 -4.37 -15.57
N LEU A 158 44.55 -5.10 -14.56
CA LEU A 158 43.77 -6.14 -13.90
C LEU A 158 42.69 -5.53 -13.00
N VAL A 159 43.06 -4.59 -12.12
CA VAL A 159 42.12 -3.97 -11.17
C VAL A 159 41.17 -2.98 -11.83
N SER A 160 41.58 -2.31 -12.91
CA SER A 160 40.75 -1.32 -13.60
C SER A 160 39.50 -1.91 -14.25
N LYS A 161 39.50 -3.22 -14.55
CA LYS A 161 38.36 -3.94 -15.13
C LYS A 161 37.25 -4.23 -14.11
N LEU A 162 37.56 -4.24 -12.81
CA LEU A 162 36.58 -4.46 -11.76
C LEU A 162 35.66 -3.23 -11.66
N ARG A 163 34.35 -3.40 -11.83
CA ARG A 163 33.39 -2.29 -11.82
C ARG A 163 32.59 -2.26 -10.52
N PHE A 164 32.66 -1.13 -9.84
CA PHE A 164 31.82 -0.80 -8.68
C PHE A 164 31.06 0.48 -9.02
N ALA A 165 29.75 0.49 -8.83
CA ALA A 165 28.88 1.62 -9.18
C ALA A 165 27.81 1.82 -8.09
N LYS A 166 27.44 3.08 -7.87
CA LYS A 166 26.30 3.45 -7.03
C LYS A 166 25.00 3.05 -7.75
N ILE A 167 24.01 2.59 -6.99
CA ILE A 167 22.64 2.32 -7.46
C ILE A 167 21.82 3.59 -7.32
#